data_AF-V2Z3Y7-F1
#
_entry.id   AF-V2Z3Y7-F1
#
_cell.length_a   1.000
_cell.length_b   1.000
_cell.length_c   1.000
_cell.angle_alpha   90.00
_cell.angle_beta   90.00
_cell.angle_gamma   90.00
#
_symmetry.space_group_name_H-M   'P 1'
#
loop_
_entity.id
_entity.type
_entity.pdbx_description
1 polymer ?
#
loop_
_entity_poly.entity_id
_entity_poly.type
_entity_poly.pdbx_seq_one_letter_code
_entity_poly.pdbx_strand_id
1 'polypeptide(L)'
;MTAEACAFSILSNAGITDVSIQRIEGELTDHYSPSEKVLRLSDSVYGSTSVAAIGVAARECGHAIQDEEGYVPLKLRTVFAPIANIVSTLSGILITAGLAFDFLGLARVGVLLFTFVVIFRLITLPVEIDASRRALIAIEENDLLRGSELEGAGKVLKAATLTYAVALFSSPL
;
A
#
# COMPACT_ATOMS: atom_id res chain seq x y z
N MET A 1 0.08 18.34 15.50
CA MET A 1 -0.92 17.26 15.41
C MET A 1 -0.19 15.94 15.27
N THR A 2 -0.70 14.87 15.88
CA THR A 2 -0.10 13.52 15.79
C THR A 2 -0.72 12.72 14.64
N ALA A 3 -0.03 11.67 14.18
CA ALA A 3 -0.46 10.87 13.03
C ALA A 3 -1.78 10.11 13.27
N GLU A 4 -2.02 9.61 14.49
CA GLU A 4 -3.28 8.98 14.87
C GLU A 4 -4.43 9.98 14.95
N ALA A 5 -4.17 11.22 15.42
CA ALA A 5 -5.17 12.28 15.42
C ALA A 5 -5.51 12.72 13.98
N CYS A 6 -4.51 12.75 13.09
CA CYS A 6 -4.72 12.96 11.66
C CYS A 6 -5.63 11.88 11.07
N ALA A 7 -5.28 10.61 11.29
CA ALA A 7 -6.07 9.48 10.78
C ALA A 7 -7.52 9.52 11.30
N PHE A 8 -7.70 9.76 12.59
CA PHE A 8 -9.02 9.90 13.19
C PHE A 8 -9.84 11.02 12.54
N SER A 9 -9.21 12.18 12.31
CA SER A 9 -9.87 13.34 11.68
C SER A 9 -10.29 13.04 10.24
N ILE A 10 -9.39 12.42 9.45
CA ILE A 10 -9.68 12.04 8.06
C ILE A 10 -10.84 11.05 7.99
N LEU A 11 -10.79 9.96 8.77
CA LEU A 11 -11.83 8.93 8.76
C LEU A 11 -13.18 9.50 9.20
N SER A 12 -13.20 10.29 10.28
CA SER A 12 -14.42 10.93 10.79
C SER A 12 -15.05 11.86 9.73
N ASN A 13 -14.23 12.67 9.05
CA ASN A 13 -14.72 13.62 8.06
C ASN A 13 -15.10 12.95 6.73
N ALA A 14 -14.53 11.78 6.43
CA ALA A 14 -14.97 10.91 5.34
C ALA A 14 -16.24 10.10 5.67
N GLY A 15 -16.79 10.21 6.88
CA GLY A 15 -17.97 9.46 7.33
C GLY A 15 -17.70 7.99 7.68
N ILE A 16 -16.42 7.61 7.82
CA ILE A 16 -15.99 6.24 8.11
C ILE A 16 -15.89 6.05 9.62
N THR A 17 -16.85 5.33 10.21
CA THR A 17 -16.94 5.12 11.66
C THR A 17 -16.71 3.67 12.11
N ASP A 18 -16.66 2.74 11.16
CA ASP A 18 -16.47 1.30 11.41
C ASP A 18 -14.98 0.89 11.41
N VAL A 19 -14.07 1.80 11.04
CA VAL A 19 -12.62 1.54 11.03
C VAL A 19 -11.99 1.88 12.38
N SER A 20 -11.37 0.89 13.02
CA SER A 20 -10.61 1.10 14.26
C SER A 20 -9.14 1.45 13.98
N ILE A 21 -8.60 2.45 14.69
CA ILE A 21 -7.17 2.79 14.63
C ILE A 21 -6.45 2.02 15.73
N GLN A 22 -5.44 1.23 15.36
CA GLN A 22 -4.67 0.41 16.28
C GLN A 22 -3.18 0.69 16.16
N ARG A 23 -2.49 0.67 17.30
CA ARG A 23 -1.04 0.68 17.35
C ARG A 23 -0.50 -0.74 17.19
N ILE A 24 0.53 -0.91 16.39
CA ILE A 24 1.25 -2.19 16.22
C ILE A 24 2.74 -2.00 16.42
N GLU A 25 3.41 -3.08 16.82
CA GLU A 25 4.85 -3.06 17.04
C GLU A 25 5.64 -2.95 15.72
N GLY A 26 6.82 -2.32 15.79
CA GLY A 26 7.80 -2.25 14.71
C GLY A 26 7.80 -0.94 13.94
N GLU A 27 8.42 -0.96 12.75
CA GLU A 27 8.54 0.18 11.85
C GLU A 27 8.15 -0.22 10.43
N LEU A 28 7.53 0.70 9.67
CA LEU A 28 7.10 0.47 8.28
C LEU A 28 6.13 -0.71 8.12
N THR A 29 5.39 -1.02 9.18
CA THR A 29 4.35 -2.07 9.22
C THR A 29 2.94 -1.49 9.07
N ASP A 30 2.83 -0.18 8.87
CA ASP A 30 1.59 0.57 8.72
C ASP A 30 0.76 0.04 7.54
N HIS A 31 -0.51 -0.26 7.79
CA HIS A 31 -1.44 -0.67 6.75
C HIS A 31 -2.91 -0.56 7.18
N TYR A 32 -3.78 -0.31 6.22
CA TYR A 32 -5.21 -0.57 6.34
C TYR A 32 -5.57 -2.02 5.95
N SER A 33 -6.42 -2.66 6.75
CA SER A 33 -7.00 -3.98 6.50
C SER A 33 -8.50 -3.86 6.17
N PRO A 34 -8.91 -3.99 4.89
CA PRO A 34 -10.32 -3.96 4.48
C PRO A 34 -11.16 -5.07 5.13
N SER A 35 -10.57 -6.26 5.29
CA SER A 35 -11.26 -7.43 5.84
C SER A 35 -11.59 -7.30 7.32
N GLU A 36 -10.73 -6.61 8.07
CA GLU A 36 -10.88 -6.44 9.52
C GLU A 36 -11.43 -5.06 9.89
N LYS A 37 -11.50 -4.13 8.94
CA LYS A 37 -11.79 -2.70 9.17
C LYS A 37 -10.89 -2.11 10.26
N VAL A 38 -9.58 -2.33 10.10
CA VAL A 38 -8.56 -1.82 11.03
C VAL A 38 -7.51 -1.03 10.26
N LEU A 39 -7.21 0.18 10.75
CA LEU A 39 -6.07 0.98 10.33
C LEU A 39 -4.97 0.81 11.37
N ARG A 40 -3.87 0.15 10.98
CA ARG A 40 -2.74 -0.14 11.87
C ARG A 40 -1.63 0.85 11.63
N LEU A 41 -1.17 1.48 12.70
CA LEU A 41 -0.03 2.39 12.71
C LEU A 41 1.09 1.79 13.55
N SER A 42 2.30 1.77 13.00
CA SER A 42 3.51 1.28 13.64
C SER A 42 3.96 2.18 14.80
N ASP A 43 4.84 1.69 15.67
CA ASP A 43 5.35 2.46 16.81
C ASP A 43 6.03 3.77 16.41
N SER A 44 6.66 3.80 15.23
CA SER A 44 7.34 4.98 14.71
C SER A 44 6.37 6.02 14.10
N VAL A 45 5.14 5.62 13.78
CA VAL A 45 4.11 6.48 13.21
C VAL A 45 3.07 6.89 14.24
N TYR A 46 2.57 5.94 15.04
CA TYR A 46 1.58 6.20 16.08
C TYR A 46 2.14 7.18 17.13
N GLY A 47 1.43 8.27 17.40
CA GLY A 47 1.87 9.34 18.31
C GLY A 47 2.90 10.31 17.72
N SER A 48 3.42 10.03 16.52
CA SER A 48 4.43 10.88 15.87
C SER A 48 3.80 12.14 15.28
N THR A 49 4.48 13.27 15.43
CA THR A 49 4.06 14.57 14.85
C THR A 49 4.82 14.92 13.57
N SER A 50 5.63 13.99 13.04
CA SER A 50 6.41 14.27 11.84
C SER A 50 5.53 14.30 10.59
N VAL A 51 5.86 15.18 9.63
CA VAL A 51 5.16 15.27 8.34
C VAL A 51 5.16 13.94 7.60
N ALA A 52 6.24 13.16 7.72
CA ALA A 52 6.32 11.83 7.12
C ALA A 52 5.32 10.85 7.76
N ALA A 53 5.26 10.77 9.09
CA ALA A 53 4.31 9.91 9.80
C ALA A 53 2.85 10.30 9.51
N ILE A 54 2.55 11.61 9.50
CA ILE A 54 1.23 12.12 9.12
C ILE A 54 0.88 11.73 7.69
N GLY A 55 1.84 11.81 6.76
CA GLY A 55 1.66 11.36 5.38
C GLY A 55 1.41 9.86 5.25
N VAL A 56 2.09 9.02 6.04
CA VAL A 56 1.84 7.57 6.09
C VAL A 56 0.44 7.28 6.62
N ALA A 57 0.06 7.85 7.76
CA ALA A 57 -1.28 7.66 8.33
C ALA A 57 -2.39 8.14 7.39
N ALA A 58 -2.19 9.27 6.70
CA ALA A 58 -3.13 9.77 5.71
C ALA A 58 -3.23 8.84 4.47
N ARG A 59 -2.14 8.21 4.02
CA ARG A 59 -2.19 7.19 2.96
C ARG A 59 -3.07 6.03 3.36
N GLU A 60 -2.89 5.51 4.57
CA GLU A 60 -3.71 4.39 5.06
C GLU A 60 -5.18 4.77 5.16
N CYS A 61 -5.49 6.03 5.48
CA CYS A 61 -6.86 6.55 5.37
C CYS A 61 -7.35 6.59 3.91
N GLY A 62 -6.47 6.90 2.96
CA GLY A 62 -6.77 6.81 1.53
C GLY A 62 -7.21 5.40 1.10
N HIS A 63 -6.61 4.35 1.66
CA HIS A 63 -7.06 2.97 1.46
C HIS A 63 -8.41 2.67 2.11
N ALA A 64 -8.67 3.22 3.30
CA ALA A 64 -9.97 3.11 3.94
C ALA A 64 -11.08 3.78 3.10
N ILE A 65 -10.82 4.96 2.54
CA ILE A 65 -11.74 5.68 1.65
C ILE A 65 -11.98 4.87 0.36
N GLN A 66 -10.94 4.28 -0.23
CA GLN A 66 -11.09 3.39 -1.37
C GLN A 66 -12.00 2.19 -1.08
N ASP A 67 -11.87 1.61 0.12
CA ASP A 67 -12.70 0.48 0.54
C ASP A 67 -14.16 0.88 0.72
N GLU A 68 -14.40 2.03 1.38
CA GLU A 68 -15.73 2.59 1.58
C GLU A 68 -16.44 2.90 0.25
N GLU A 69 -15.73 3.47 -0.73
CA GLU A 69 -16.26 3.72 -2.07
C GLU A 69 -16.36 2.45 -2.94
N GLY A 70 -15.91 1.31 -2.44
CA GLY A 70 -15.95 0.04 -3.16
C GLY A 70 -15.01 -0.04 -4.35
N TYR A 71 -13.88 0.67 -4.32
CA TYR A 71 -12.89 0.74 -5.39
C TYR A 71 -12.40 -0.66 -5.81
N VAL A 72 -12.83 -1.11 -6.99
CA VAL A 72 -12.64 -2.49 -7.47
C VAL A 72 -11.17 -2.94 -7.48
N PRO A 73 -10.19 -2.13 -7.94
CA PRO A 73 -8.78 -2.53 -7.91
C PRO A 73 -8.26 -2.84 -6.49
N LEU A 74 -8.75 -2.15 -5.46
CA LEU A 74 -8.40 -2.46 -4.06
C LEU A 74 -8.92 -3.85 -3.67
N LYS A 75 -10.18 -4.17 -4.01
CA LYS A 75 -10.77 -5.49 -3.72
C LYS A 75 -9.99 -6.62 -4.38
N LEU A 76 -9.60 -6.44 -5.64
CA LEU A 76 -8.76 -7.40 -6.36
C LEU A 76 -7.42 -7.59 -5.64
N ARG A 77 -6.74 -6.49 -5.27
CA ARG A 77 -5.48 -6.55 -4.52
C ARG A 77 -5.65 -7.37 -3.23
N THR A 78 -6.65 -7.08 -2.42
CA THR A 78 -6.85 -7.75 -1.12
C THR A 78 -7.04 -9.26 -1.27
N VAL A 79 -7.78 -9.70 -2.28
CA VAL A 79 -8.04 -11.12 -2.54
C VAL A 79 -6.80 -11.83 -3.11
N PHE A 80 -6.11 -11.21 -4.05
CA PHE A 80 -5.03 -11.86 -4.81
C PHE A 80 -3.63 -11.64 -4.22
N ALA A 81 -3.42 -10.68 -3.31
CA ALA A 81 -2.13 -10.44 -2.67
C ALA A 81 -1.47 -11.69 -2.05
N PRO A 82 -2.16 -12.53 -1.25
CA PRO A 82 -1.55 -13.73 -0.69
C PRO A 82 -1.15 -14.75 -1.78
N ILE A 83 -1.99 -14.87 -2.82
CA ILE A 83 -1.75 -15.77 -3.95
C ILE A 83 -0.53 -15.29 -4.74
N ALA A 84 -0.42 -13.99 -4.99
CA ALA A 84 0.69 -13.40 -5.74
C ALA A 84 2.04 -13.68 -5.08
N ASN A 85 2.12 -13.65 -3.74
CA ASN A 85 3.36 -13.99 -3.03
C ASN A 85 3.76 -15.45 -3.25
N ILE A 86 2.81 -16.39 -3.11
CA ILE A 86 3.07 -17.83 -3.34
C ILE A 86 3.49 -18.07 -4.78
N VAL A 87 2.77 -17.49 -5.73
CA VAL A 87 3.04 -17.63 -7.17
C VAL A 87 4.41 -17.03 -7.52
N SER A 88 4.79 -15.89 -6.93
CA SER A 88 6.09 -15.26 -7.13
C SER A 88 7.24 -16.14 -6.65
N THR A 89 7.13 -16.70 -5.45
CA THR A 89 8.16 -17.63 -4.92
C THR A 89 8.25 -18.88 -5.79
N LEU A 90 7.11 -19.46 -6.17
CA LEU A 90 7.08 -20.65 -7.01
C LEU A 90 7.65 -20.37 -8.41
N SER A 91 7.34 -19.22 -9.02
CA SER A 91 7.87 -18.87 -10.34
C SER A 91 9.39 -18.80 -10.33
N GLY A 92 10.00 -18.16 -9.32
CA GLY A 92 11.46 -18.09 -9.19
C GLY A 92 12.11 -19.47 -9.04
N ILE A 93 11.52 -20.34 -8.22
CA ILE A 93 11.96 -21.74 -8.05
C ILE A 93 11.87 -22.50 -9.37
N LEU A 94 10.74 -22.43 -10.08
CA LEU A 94 10.53 -23.18 -11.32
C LEU A 94 11.43 -22.70 -12.47
N ILE A 95 11.65 -21.38 -12.58
CA ILE A 95 12.59 -20.82 -13.55
C ILE A 95 14.01 -21.30 -13.23
N THR A 96 14.44 -21.13 -11.99
CA THR A 96 15.80 -21.50 -11.57
C THR A 96 16.06 -22.99 -11.71
N ALA A 97 15.15 -23.85 -11.23
CA ALA A 97 15.26 -25.29 -11.36
C ALA A 97 15.19 -25.75 -12.82
N GLY A 98 14.28 -25.17 -13.61
CA GLY A 98 14.15 -25.50 -15.03
C GLY A 98 15.42 -25.18 -15.81
N LEU A 99 16.11 -24.08 -15.49
CA LEU A 99 17.40 -23.74 -16.10
C LEU A 99 18.54 -24.63 -15.56
N ALA A 100 18.56 -24.92 -14.26
CA ALA A 100 19.62 -25.72 -13.63
C ALA A 100 19.63 -27.19 -14.10
N PHE A 101 18.46 -27.76 -14.38
CA PHE A 101 18.31 -29.15 -14.85
C PHE A 101 18.15 -29.26 -16.38
N ASP A 102 18.39 -28.17 -17.13
CA ASP A 102 18.18 -28.06 -18.58
C ASP A 102 16.76 -28.50 -19.04
N PHE A 103 15.78 -28.34 -18.14
CA PHE A 103 14.39 -28.70 -18.40
C PHE A 103 13.58 -27.44 -18.75
N LEU A 104 13.71 -27.02 -20.01
CA LEU A 104 13.06 -25.81 -20.54
C LEU A 104 11.53 -25.80 -20.38
N GLY A 105 10.87 -26.96 -20.33
CA GLY A 105 9.44 -27.07 -20.07
C GLY A 105 9.06 -26.50 -18.70
N LEU A 106 9.84 -26.81 -17.67
CA LEU A 106 9.63 -26.32 -16.30
C LEU A 106 9.89 -24.81 -16.20
N ALA A 107 10.96 -24.34 -16.86
CA ALA A 107 11.28 -22.92 -16.91
C ALA A 107 10.16 -22.10 -17.57
N ARG A 108 9.55 -22.61 -18.66
CA ARG A 108 8.41 -21.95 -19.33
C ARG A 108 7.19 -21.80 -18.43
N VAL A 109 6.87 -22.83 -17.63
CA VAL A 109 5.79 -22.75 -16.64
C VAL A 109 6.11 -21.68 -15.60
N GLY A 110 7.35 -21.63 -15.12
CA GLY A 110 7.80 -20.57 -14.22
C GLY A 110 7.65 -19.16 -14.80
N VAL A 111 8.03 -18.94 -16.06
CA VAL A 111 7.86 -17.65 -16.76
C VAL A 111 6.39 -17.29 -16.94
N LEU A 112 5.52 -18.26 -17.22
CA LEU A 112 4.08 -18.03 -17.30
C LEU A 112 3.51 -17.54 -15.96
N LEU A 113 3.87 -18.21 -14.85
CA LEU A 113 3.50 -17.79 -13.51
C LEU A 113 4.03 -16.40 -13.16
N PHE A 114 5.29 -16.11 -13.51
CA PHE A 114 5.89 -14.80 -13.31
C PHE A 114 5.13 -13.69 -14.08
N THR A 115 4.65 -14.00 -15.28
CA THR A 115 3.82 -13.06 -16.06
C THR A 115 2.54 -12.65 -15.31
N PHE A 116 1.88 -13.61 -14.65
CA PHE A 116 0.71 -13.31 -13.81
C PHE A 116 1.06 -12.43 -12.61
N VAL A 117 2.23 -12.64 -11.98
CA VAL A 117 2.72 -11.79 -10.89
C VAL A 117 2.92 -10.36 -11.36
N VAL A 118 3.54 -10.15 -12.52
CA VAL A 118 3.74 -8.81 -13.11
C VAL A 118 2.40 -8.13 -13.39
N ILE A 119 1.42 -8.84 -13.97
CA ILE A 119 0.07 -8.31 -14.19
C ILE A 119 -0.57 -7.88 -12.87
N PHE A 120 -0.49 -8.72 -11.83
CA PHE A 120 -1.06 -8.40 -10.52
C PHE A 120 -0.41 -7.14 -9.91
N ARG A 121 0.91 -7.00 -10.01
CA ARG A 121 1.62 -5.82 -9.54
C ARG A 121 1.23 -4.56 -10.32
N LEU A 122 1.01 -4.67 -11.63
CA LEU A 122 0.51 -3.58 -12.48
C LEU A 122 -0.91 -3.13 -12.08
N ILE A 123 -1.79 -4.06 -11.69
CA ILE A 123 -3.13 -3.73 -11.19
C ILE A 123 -3.07 -3.04 -9.82
N THR A 124 -2.08 -3.38 -9.01
CA THR A 124 -1.92 -2.81 -7.66
C THR A 124 -1.33 -1.39 -7.68
N LEU A 125 -0.49 -1.05 -8.66
CA LEU A 125 0.13 0.27 -8.75
C LEU A 125 -0.89 1.44 -8.80
N PRO A 126 -1.97 1.39 -9.61
CA PRO A 126 -3.04 2.39 -9.57
C PRO A 126 -3.70 2.55 -8.20
N VAL A 127 -3.76 1.49 -7.37
CA VAL A 127 -4.34 1.54 -6.02
C VAL A 127 -3.50 2.44 -5.12
N GLU A 128 -2.18 2.28 -5.16
CA GLU A 128 -1.22 3.07 -4.37
C GLU A 128 -1.20 4.55 -4.77
N ILE A 129 -1.24 4.82 -6.08
CA ILE A 129 -1.31 6.19 -6.63
C ILE A 129 -2.60 6.87 -6.16
N ASP A 130 -3.74 6.19 -6.27
CA ASP A 130 -5.05 6.73 -5.93
C ASP A 130 -5.19 6.96 -4.42
N ALA A 131 -4.69 6.04 -3.58
CA ALA A 131 -4.67 6.23 -2.13
C ALA A 131 -3.83 7.44 -1.73
N SER A 132 -2.65 7.62 -2.33
CA SER A 132 -1.80 8.79 -2.09
C SER A 132 -2.45 10.10 -2.55
N ARG A 133 -3.23 10.08 -3.64
CA ARG A 133 -4.01 11.24 -4.08
C ARG A 133 -5.12 11.58 -3.09
N ARG A 134 -5.90 10.59 -2.65
CA ARG A 134 -6.97 10.77 -1.67
C ARG A 134 -6.43 11.27 -0.33
N ALA A 135 -5.27 10.77 0.09
CA ALA A 135 -4.59 11.25 1.28
C ALA A 135 -4.27 12.74 1.22
N LEU A 136 -3.79 13.24 0.07
CA LEU A 136 -3.52 14.67 -0.10
C LEU A 136 -4.80 15.51 -0.05
N ILE A 137 -5.83 15.09 -0.76
CA ILE A 137 -7.14 15.76 -0.75
C ILE A 137 -7.68 15.80 0.67
N ALA A 138 -7.65 14.68 1.39
CA ALA A 138 -8.11 14.62 2.77
C ALA A 138 -7.28 15.49 3.72
N ILE A 139 -5.96 15.58 3.55
CA ILE A 139 -5.14 16.50 4.36
C ILE A 139 -5.55 17.96 4.11
N GLU A 140 -5.80 18.33 2.85
CA GLU A 140 -6.14 19.70 2.44
C GLU A 140 -7.56 20.09 2.88
N GLU A 141 -8.56 19.26 2.62
CA GLU A 141 -9.97 19.51 2.96
C GLU A 141 -10.19 19.63 4.47
N ASN A 142 -9.40 18.90 5.26
CA ASN A 142 -9.48 18.92 6.71
C ASN A 142 -8.55 19.96 7.36
N ASP A 143 -7.84 20.75 6.55
CA ASP A 143 -6.89 21.78 6.99
C ASP A 143 -5.87 21.26 8.02
N LEU A 144 -5.44 20.01 7.81
CA LEU A 144 -4.63 19.23 8.75
C LEU A 144 -3.15 19.62 8.69
N LEU A 145 -2.66 19.98 7.51
CA LEU A 145 -1.31 20.51 7.28
C LEU A 145 -1.39 21.77 6.43
N ARG A 146 -0.51 22.75 6.69
CA ARG A 146 -0.50 24.04 5.98
C ARG A 146 0.86 24.36 5.39
N GLY A 147 0.86 25.13 4.29
CA GLY A 147 2.07 25.67 3.67
C GLY A 147 3.14 24.61 3.39
N SER A 148 4.31 24.76 4.01
CA SER A 148 5.45 23.86 3.80
C SER A 148 5.24 22.43 4.29
N GLU A 149 4.35 22.20 5.27
CA GLU A 149 4.04 20.85 5.76
C GLU A 149 3.21 20.07 4.74
N LEU A 150 2.26 20.74 4.08
CA LEU A 150 1.44 20.16 3.01
C LEU A 150 2.31 19.76 1.81
N GLU A 151 3.24 20.64 1.39
CA GLU A 151 4.23 20.31 0.36
C GLU A 151 5.12 19.13 0.77
N GLY A 152 5.53 19.07 2.04
CA GLY A 152 6.30 17.97 2.59
C GLY A 152 5.55 16.64 2.54
N ALA A 153 4.28 16.63 2.95
CA ALA A 153 3.42 15.45 2.87
C ALA A 153 3.24 14.99 1.42
N GLY A 154 3.04 15.91 0.48
CA GLY A 154 2.99 15.59 -0.96
C GLY A 154 4.26 14.94 -1.49
N LYS A 155 5.43 15.40 -1.04
CA LYS A 155 6.71 14.76 -1.40
C LYS A 155 6.80 13.35 -0.84
N VAL A 156 6.44 13.13 0.43
CA VAL A 156 6.42 11.79 1.06
C VAL A 156 5.45 10.85 0.35
N LEU A 157 4.25 11.34 0.04
CA LEU A 157 3.21 10.57 -0.61
C LEU A 157 3.61 10.14 -2.03
N LYS A 158 4.19 11.08 -2.79
CA LYS A 158 4.74 10.82 -4.12
C LYS A 158 5.94 9.89 -4.08
N ALA A 159 6.84 10.06 -3.09
CA ALA A 159 8.02 9.23 -2.95
C ALA A 159 7.67 7.76 -2.73
N ALA A 160 6.73 7.42 -1.85
CA ALA A 160 6.41 6.01 -1.64
C ALA A 160 5.73 5.37 -2.87
N THR A 161 4.89 6.13 -3.57
CA THR A 161 4.31 5.68 -4.84
C THR A 161 5.40 5.37 -5.86
N LEU A 162 6.42 6.24 -5.94
CA LEU A 162 7.58 6.03 -6.80
C LEU A 162 8.39 4.80 -6.35
N THR A 163 8.61 4.61 -5.05
CA THR A 163 9.30 3.43 -4.51
C THR A 163 8.57 2.14 -4.88
N TYR A 164 7.22 2.13 -4.81
CA TYR A 164 6.43 0.98 -5.26
C TYR A 164 6.60 0.71 -6.76
N ALA A 165 6.58 1.77 -7.58
CA ALA A 165 6.84 1.66 -9.01
C ALA A 165 8.26 1.13 -9.29
N VAL A 166 9.27 1.65 -8.60
CA VAL A 166 10.65 1.16 -8.71
C VAL A 166 10.72 -0.31 -8.32
N ALA A 167 10.15 -0.72 -7.19
CA ALA A 167 10.14 -2.11 -6.75
C ALA A 167 9.50 -3.05 -7.79
N LEU A 168 8.43 -2.61 -8.46
CA LEU A 168 7.82 -3.36 -9.56
C LEU A 168 8.80 -3.57 -10.74
N PHE A 169 9.56 -2.54 -11.13
CA PHE A 169 10.47 -2.63 -12.27
C PHE A 169 11.88 -3.16 -11.92
N SER A 170 12.28 -3.07 -10.66
CA SER A 170 13.59 -3.49 -10.17
C SER A 170 13.59 -4.87 -9.55
N SER A 171 12.42 -5.53 -9.44
CA SER A 171 12.33 -6.87 -8.84
C SER A 171 13.25 -7.83 -9.61
N PRO A 172 14.29 -8.37 -8.95
CA PRO A 172 15.05 -9.46 -9.55
C PRO A 172 14.13 -10.68 -9.67
N LEU A 173 14.31 -11.45 -10.75
CA LEU A 173 13.71 -12.78 -10.88
C LEU A 173 14.05 -13.66 -9.67
#